data_AF-A0A9N9G3Z7-F1
#
_entry.id   AF-A0A9N9G3Z7-F1
#
_cell.length_a   1.000
_cell.length_b   1.000
_cell.length_c   1.000
_cell.angle_alpha   90.00
_cell.angle_beta   90.00
_cell.angle_gamma   90.00
#
_symmetry.space_group_name_H-M   'P 1'
#
loop_
_entity.id
_entity.type
_entity.pdbx_description
1 polymer ?
#
loop_
_entity_poly.entity_id
_entity_poly.type
_entity_poly.pdbx_seq_one_letter_code
_entity_poly.pdbx_strand_id
1 'polypeptide(L)'
;MSANIQIEQTTSTYSPITCHVLDSSCGRPASGIRVQLELKSPPETNNKTEDTWGFIAEGETNNDGRIPNLINPDLLPPDWKKSLKLFDYGDGPPAKAIFRITFYTKEYFDKLKQKTFYPYVQ
;
A
#
# COMPACT_ATOMS: atom_id res chain seq x y z
N MET A 1 46.68 -8.32 -6.36
CA MET A 1 45.48 -9.17 -6.31
C MET A 1 44.42 -8.39 -5.57
N SER A 2 43.56 -7.66 -6.27
CA SER A 2 42.48 -6.89 -5.65
C SER A 2 41.20 -7.67 -5.82
N ALA A 3 40.61 -8.14 -4.71
CA ALA A 3 39.34 -8.84 -4.71
C ALA A 3 38.22 -7.83 -5.02
N ASN A 4 37.57 -7.99 -6.16
CA ASN A 4 36.30 -7.33 -6.46
C ASN A 4 35.21 -7.98 -5.61
N ILE A 5 34.83 -7.33 -4.51
CA ILE A 5 33.63 -7.72 -3.75
C ILE A 5 32.45 -7.11 -4.50
N GLN A 6 31.74 -7.96 -5.26
CA GLN A 6 30.42 -7.61 -5.78
C GLN A 6 29.45 -7.65 -4.61
N ILE A 7 28.90 -6.49 -4.23
CA ILE A 7 27.82 -6.41 -3.24
C ILE A 7 26.55 -6.88 -3.95
N GLU A 8 26.14 -8.12 -3.70
CA GLU A 8 24.85 -8.63 -4.14
C GLU A 8 23.74 -7.81 -3.46
N GLN A 9 23.03 -6.99 -4.23
CA GLN A 9 21.87 -6.25 -3.74
C GLN A 9 20.73 -7.24 -3.53
N THR A 10 20.36 -7.47 -2.27
CA THR A 10 19.23 -8.34 -1.90
C THR A 10 17.92 -7.67 -2.31
N THR A 11 17.40 -8.00 -3.49
CA THR A 11 16.05 -7.59 -3.90
C THR A 11 15.03 -8.29 -2.99
N SER A 12 14.42 -7.54 -2.07
CA SER A 12 13.30 -8.05 -1.27
C SER A 12 12.15 -8.43 -2.21
N THR A 13 11.83 -9.72 -2.29
CA THR A 13 10.69 -10.24 -3.07
C THR A 13 9.34 -9.97 -2.40
N TYR A 14 9.33 -9.36 -1.21
CA TYR A 14 8.13 -9.07 -0.44
C TYR A 14 7.67 -7.63 -0.63
N SER A 15 6.35 -7.44 -0.74
CA SER A 15 5.74 -6.12 -0.74
C SER A 15 6.05 -5.37 0.56
N PRO A 16 6.46 -4.09 0.50
CA PRO A 16 6.77 -3.31 1.70
C PRO A 16 5.51 -2.91 2.49
N ILE A 17 4.33 -3.03 1.88
CA ILE A 17 3.03 -2.83 2.55
C ILE A 17 2.21 -4.11 2.39
N THR A 18 1.73 -4.65 3.51
CA THR A 18 0.86 -5.83 3.56
C THR A 18 -0.34 -5.54 4.47
N CYS A 19 -1.46 -6.21 4.24
CA CYS A 19 -2.61 -6.11 5.14
C CYS A 19 -3.12 -7.50 5.59
N HIS A 20 -3.82 -7.52 6.72
CA HIS A 20 -4.52 -8.67 7.26
C HIS A 20 -5.80 -8.15 7.93
N VAL A 21 -6.96 -8.62 7.46
CA VAL A 21 -8.26 -8.16 7.92
C VAL A 21 -9.00 -9.30 8.60
N LEU A 22 -9.51 -9.02 9.80
CA LEU A 22 -10.28 -9.96 10.60
C LEU A 22 -11.70 -9.42 10.78
N ASP A 23 -12.70 -10.28 10.56
CA ASP A 23 -14.07 -10.03 10.97
C ASP A 23 -14.26 -10.49 12.42
N SER A 24 -14.19 -9.55 13.34
CA SER A 24 -14.33 -9.80 14.78
C SER A 24 -15.75 -10.20 15.19
N SER A 25 -16.78 -9.95 14.37
CA SER A 25 -18.16 -10.34 14.69
C SER A 25 -18.36 -11.85 14.65
N CYS A 26 -17.57 -12.56 13.83
CA CYS A 26 -17.62 -14.01 13.70
C CYS A 26 -16.30 -14.71 14.03
N GLY A 27 -15.24 -13.96 14.35
CA GLY A 27 -13.93 -14.48 14.75
C GLY A 27 -13.17 -15.14 13.60
N ARG A 28 -13.29 -14.62 12.36
CA ARG A 28 -12.72 -15.25 11.16
C ARG A 28 -11.97 -14.25 10.29
N PRO A 29 -10.97 -14.69 9.51
CA PRO A 29 -10.36 -13.84 8.50
C PRO A 29 -11.41 -13.35 7.50
N ALA A 30 -11.35 -12.07 7.17
CA ALA A 30 -12.30 -11.46 6.25
C ALA A 30 -11.77 -11.60 4.81
N SER A 31 -12.17 -12.70 4.17
CA SER A 31 -11.84 -13.00 2.77
C SER A 31 -12.69 -12.16 1.81
N GLY A 32 -12.10 -11.73 0.69
CA GLY A 32 -12.83 -11.03 -0.37
C GLY A 32 -13.09 -9.54 -0.14
N ILE A 33 -12.31 -8.90 0.76
CA ILE A 33 -12.33 -7.44 0.96
C ILE A 33 -11.43 -6.80 -0.08
N ARG A 34 -12.02 -5.93 -0.92
CA ARG A 34 -11.27 -5.06 -1.81
C ARG A 34 -10.52 -3.98 -1.01
N VAL A 35 -9.27 -3.76 -1.37
CA VAL A 35 -8.37 -2.80 -0.72
C VAL A 35 -7.70 -1.94 -1.78
N GLN A 36 -7.64 -0.63 -1.54
CA GLN A 36 -6.94 0.33 -2.41
C GLN A 36 -5.88 1.07 -1.61
N LEU A 37 -4.69 1.27 -2.20
CA LEU A 37 -3.58 2.03 -1.64
C LEU A 37 -3.35 3.29 -2.47
N GLU A 38 -3.17 4.43 -1.80
CA GLU A 38 -2.91 5.73 -2.41
C GLU A 38 -1.75 6.45 -1.70
N LEU A 39 -1.06 7.32 -2.43
CA LEU A 39 0.00 8.18 -1.93
C LEU A 39 -0.43 9.65 -2.00
N LYS A 40 -0.20 10.39 -0.93
CA LYS A 40 -0.43 11.84 -0.88
C LYS A 40 0.62 12.56 -1.73
N SER A 41 0.19 13.39 -2.66
CA SER A 41 1.09 14.26 -3.43
C SER A 41 1.79 15.26 -2.50
N PRO A 42 3.07 15.61 -2.78
CA PRO A 42 3.73 16.70 -2.09
C PRO A 42 2.97 18.02 -2.30
N PRO A 43 2.93 18.92 -1.30
CA PRO A 43 2.19 20.18 -1.36
C PRO A 43 2.71 21.20 -2.40
N GLU A 44 3.76 20.87 -3.17
CA GLU A 44 4.58 21.86 -3.91
C GLU A 44 4.41 21.83 -5.43
N THR A 45 3.44 21.07 -5.95
CA THR A 45 3.23 20.96 -7.40
C THR A 45 2.14 21.94 -7.84
N ASN A 46 2.55 23.16 -8.24
CA ASN A 46 1.75 24.13 -9.03
C ASN A 46 0.63 24.91 -8.31
N ASN A 47 0.94 25.75 -7.31
CA ASN A 47 0.02 26.76 -6.75
C ASN A 47 -1.38 26.25 -6.36
N LYS A 48 -1.52 24.94 -6.12
CA LYS A 48 -2.74 24.29 -5.67
C LYS A 48 -2.48 23.73 -4.28
N THR A 49 -3.09 24.37 -3.29
CA THR A 49 -3.13 23.99 -1.88
C THR A 49 -4.07 22.82 -1.60
N GLU A 50 -4.22 21.88 -2.53
CA GLU A 50 -5.08 20.72 -2.32
C GLU A 50 -4.26 19.43 -2.19
N ASP A 51 -4.49 18.76 -1.05
CA ASP A 51 -4.01 17.41 -0.78
C ASP A 51 -4.62 16.44 -1.79
N THR A 52 -3.91 16.18 -2.88
CA THR A 52 -4.31 15.17 -3.87
C THR A 52 -3.75 13.79 -3.50
N TRP A 53 -4.55 12.75 -3.74
CA TRP A 53 -4.18 11.36 -3.51
C TRP A 53 -4.04 10.66 -4.85
N GLY A 54 -2.86 10.09 -5.11
CA GLY A 54 -2.58 9.31 -6.31
C GLY A 54 -2.74 7.81 -6.04
N PHE A 55 -3.43 7.10 -6.93
CA PHE A 55 -3.55 5.64 -6.88
C PHE A 55 -2.17 4.97 -6.98
N ILE A 56 -1.93 3.98 -6.11
CA ILE A 56 -0.70 3.17 -6.10
C ILE A 56 -1.01 1.72 -6.48
N ALA A 57 -1.97 1.11 -5.81
CA ALA A 57 -2.30 -0.30 -6.04
C ALA A 57 -3.70 -0.65 -5.52
N GLU A 58 -4.20 -1.80 -5.97
CA GLU A 58 -5.40 -2.45 -5.44
C GLU A 58 -5.17 -3.95 -5.26
N GLY A 59 -5.98 -4.56 -4.40
CA GLY A 59 -6.00 -6.01 -4.21
C GLY A 59 -7.23 -6.47 -3.46
N GLU A 60 -7.36 -7.78 -3.31
CA GLU A 60 -8.44 -8.41 -2.55
C GLU A 60 -7.84 -9.37 -1.50
N THR A 61 -8.37 -9.34 -0.27
CA THR A 61 -7.93 -10.25 0.79
C THR A 61 -8.21 -11.71 0.43
N ASN A 62 -7.21 -12.57 0.61
CA ASN A 62 -7.33 -14.00 0.38
C ASN A 62 -8.15 -14.71 1.49
N ASN A 63 -8.23 -16.05 1.44
CA ASN A 63 -8.95 -16.85 2.44
C ASN A 63 -8.42 -16.74 3.87
N ASP A 64 -7.17 -16.31 4.05
CA ASP A 64 -6.58 -15.97 5.35
C ASP A 64 -6.72 -14.47 5.67
N GLY A 65 -7.59 -13.74 4.96
CA GLY A 65 -7.83 -12.31 5.18
C GLY A 65 -6.65 -11.41 4.81
N ARG A 66 -5.65 -11.89 4.06
CA ARG A 66 -4.40 -11.18 3.78
C ARG A 66 -4.25 -10.72 2.34
N ILE A 67 -3.47 -9.67 2.15
CA ILE A 67 -2.90 -9.30 0.85
C ILE A 67 -1.37 -9.23 1.01
N PRO A 68 -0.64 -10.33 0.70
CA PRO A 68 0.80 -10.39 0.91
C PRO A 68 1.59 -9.54 -0.09
N ASN A 69 1.02 -9.29 -1.29
CA ASN A 69 1.67 -8.56 -2.38
C ASN A 69 0.80 -7.38 -2.83
N LEU A 70 0.42 -6.50 -1.89
CA LEU A 70 -0.45 -5.35 -2.20
C LEU A 70 0.23 -4.39 -3.17
N ILE A 71 1.54 -4.21 -3.07
CA ILE A 71 2.30 -3.49 -4.07
C ILE A 71 2.99 -4.52 -4.96
N ASN A 72 2.77 -4.41 -6.28
CA ASN A 72 3.48 -5.24 -7.24
C ASN A 72 4.94 -4.75 -7.35
N PRO A 73 5.93 -5.56 -6.94
CA PRO A 73 7.33 -5.16 -7.04
C PRO A 73 7.80 -5.00 -8.49
N ASP A 74 7.14 -5.58 -9.49
CA ASP A 74 7.49 -5.39 -10.91
C ASP A 74 7.03 -4.03 -11.47
N LEU A 75 6.04 -3.41 -10.83
CA LEU A 75 5.61 -2.04 -11.14
C LEU A 75 6.46 -0.99 -10.39
N LEU A 76 7.35 -1.45 -9.51
CA LEU A 76 8.34 -0.64 -8.84
C LEU A 76 9.71 -0.90 -9.50
N PRO A 77 10.54 0.12 -9.75
CA PRO A 77 11.96 -0.05 -9.96
C PRO A 77 12.57 -0.86 -8.79
N PRO A 78 13.70 -1.53 -9.02
CA PRO A 78 14.39 -2.36 -8.02
C PRO A 78 14.63 -1.66 -6.67
N ASP A 79 14.70 -0.33 -6.70
CA ASP A 79 14.68 0.54 -5.55
C ASP A 79 13.31 1.25 -5.49
N TRP A 80 12.31 0.58 -4.92
CA TRP A 80 10.92 1.07 -4.82
C TRP A 80 10.79 2.47 -4.18
N LYS A 81 11.79 2.84 -3.38
CA LYS A 81 12.04 4.17 -2.83
C LYS A 81 12.18 5.24 -3.91
N LYS A 82 12.83 4.93 -5.03
CA LYS A 82 13.03 5.85 -6.17
C LYS A 82 11.76 6.09 -6.98
N SER A 83 10.90 5.09 -7.21
CA SER A 83 9.63 5.29 -7.94
C SER A 83 8.57 6.05 -7.18
N LEU A 84 8.56 5.96 -5.85
CA LEU A 84 7.63 6.76 -5.05
C LEU A 84 8.08 8.23 -4.93
N LYS A 85 9.20 8.62 -5.56
CA LYS A 85 9.83 9.95 -5.41
C LYS A 85 9.98 10.37 -3.94
N LEU A 86 10.15 9.41 -3.02
CA LEU A 86 10.28 9.69 -1.58
C LEU A 86 11.71 10.05 -1.16
N PHE A 87 12.67 9.91 -2.09
CA PHE A 87 14.10 9.99 -1.79
C PHE A 87 14.88 10.92 -2.72
N ASP A 88 14.21 11.67 -3.60
CA ASP A 88 14.89 12.62 -4.48
C ASP A 88 14.67 14.06 -4.00
N TYR A 89 15.33 14.38 -2.90
CA TYR A 89 15.74 15.75 -2.54
C TYR A 89 17.11 15.62 -1.87
N GLY A 90 18.16 16.07 -2.54
CA GLY A 90 19.56 15.93 -2.12
C GLY A 90 19.82 16.36 -0.67
N ASP A 91 20.76 15.70 0.00
CA ASP A 91 21.30 15.96 1.35
C ASP A 91 20.30 16.30 2.49
N GLY A 92 18.98 16.15 2.25
CA GLY A 92 17.91 16.46 3.18
C GLY A 92 17.27 15.21 3.81
N PRO A 93 16.51 15.36 4.90
CA PRO A 93 15.80 14.24 5.52
C PRO A 93 14.84 13.60 4.52
N PRO A 94 14.64 12.26 4.56
CA PRO A 94 13.78 11.56 3.60
C PRO A 94 12.40 12.20 3.56
N ALA A 95 11.87 12.44 2.37
CA ALA A 95 10.54 13.03 2.21
C ALA A 95 9.52 12.11 2.90
N LYS A 96 8.77 12.65 3.86
CA LYS A 96 7.73 11.89 4.56
C LYS A 96 6.65 11.49 3.56
N ALA A 97 6.52 10.20 3.29
CA ALA A 97 5.42 9.64 2.52
C ALA A 97 4.18 9.54 3.41
N ILE A 98 3.04 10.04 2.92
CA ILE A 98 1.75 9.80 3.57
C ILE A 98 0.94 8.88 2.65
N PHE A 99 0.58 7.71 3.15
CA PHE A 99 -0.26 6.75 2.44
C PHE A 99 -1.68 6.76 3.02
N ARG A 100 -2.65 6.41 2.18
CA ARG A 100 -4.01 6.10 2.57
C ARG A 100 -4.36 4.70 2.07
N ILE A 101 -4.98 3.89 2.92
CA ILE A 101 -5.40 2.53 2.57
C ILE A 101 -6.90 2.40 2.81
N THR A 102 -7.65 2.19 1.75
CA THR A 102 -9.12 2.11 1.81
C THR A 102 -9.55 0.65 1.77
N PHE A 103 -10.26 0.21 2.81
CA PHE A 103 -10.92 -1.10 2.89
C PHE A 103 -12.41 -0.94 2.57
N TYR A 104 -12.90 -1.58 1.51
CA TYR A 104 -14.29 -1.47 1.08
C TYR A 104 -15.22 -2.40 1.89
N THR A 105 -15.42 -2.08 3.16
CA THR A 105 -16.17 -2.91 4.12
C THR A 105 -17.63 -3.14 3.75
N LYS A 106 -18.28 -2.20 3.06
CA LYS A 106 -19.68 -2.40 2.64
C LYS A 106 -19.84 -3.53 1.65
N GLU A 107 -18.98 -3.61 0.65
CA GLU A 107 -19.00 -4.66 -0.35
C GLU A 107 -18.88 -6.05 0.31
N TYR A 108 -18.08 -6.16 1.37
CA TYR A 108 -17.94 -7.37 2.17
C TYR A 108 -19.19 -7.71 2.98
N PHE A 109 -19.72 -6.78 3.78
CA PHE A 109 -20.89 -7.06 4.61
C PHE A 109 -22.17 -7.25 3.79
N ASP A 110 -22.30 -6.57 2.64
CA ASP A 110 -23.41 -6.78 1.70
C ASP A 110 -23.44 -8.23 1.19
N LYS A 111 -22.28 -8.82 0.84
CA LYS A 111 -22.16 -10.24 0.44
C LYS A 111 -22.64 -11.18 1.56
N LEU A 112 -22.44 -10.79 2.82
CA LEU A 112 -22.91 -11.51 4.00
C LEU A 112 -24.37 -11.21 4.39
N LYS A 113 -25.06 -10.34 3.63
CA LYS A 113 -26.41 -9.83 3.94
C LYS A 113 -26.50 -9.16 5.32
N GLN A 114 -25.39 -8.55 5.76
CA GLN A 114 -25.29 -7.83 7.01
C GLN A 114 -25.21 -6.32 6.74
N LYS A 115 -25.83 -5.54 7.61
CA LYS A 115 -25.68 -4.08 7.56
C LYS A 115 -24.34 -3.69 8.17
N THR A 116 -23.68 -2.71 7.57
CA THR A 116 -22.53 -2.03 8.16
C THR A 116 -22.80 -0.53 8.24
N PHE A 117 -22.27 0.09 9.29
CA PHE A 117 -22.31 1.55 9.43
C PHE A 117 -21.30 2.23 8.50
N TYR A 118 -20.16 1.57 8.25
CA TYR A 118 -19.06 2.14 7.49
C TYR A 118 -19.08 1.65 6.04
N PRO A 119 -19.29 2.55 5.05
CA PRO A 119 -19.25 2.17 3.65
C PRO A 119 -17.86 1.65 3.23
N TYR A 120 -16.82 2.22 3.85
CA TYR A 120 -15.41 1.87 3.76
C TYR A 120 -14.68 2.39 5.01
N VAL A 121 -13.43 2.01 5.21
CA VAL A 121 -12.52 2.53 6.25
C VAL A 121 -11.21 2.96 5.59
N GLN A 122 -10.66 4.12 5.96
CA GLN A 122 -9.41 4.69 5.40
C GLN A 122 -8.54 5.39 6.44
#